data_AF-C4XHP8-F1
#
_entry.id   AF-C4XHP8-F1
#
_cell.length_a   1.000
_cell.length_b   1.000
_cell.length_c   1.000
_cell.angle_alpha   90.00
_cell.angle_beta   90.00
_cell.angle_gamma   90.00
#
_symmetry.space_group_name_H-M   'P 1'
#
loop_
_entity.id
_entity.type
_entity.pdbx_description
1 polymer ?
#
loop_
_entity_poly.entity_id
_entity_poly.type
_entity_poly.pdbx_seq_one_letter_code
_entity_poly.pdbx_strand_id
1 'polypeptide(L)'
;MLPVSCASNDVIKDCRCPSPQKLTLARLERLLFTAEDYNLNIRRYVDNSPPPEPYDVRAHLHGGVPRTEGAALAPYFANYPGLSELLFVARDDNYLDFAPAITENGGRDGIKTRIEAAPGVVSKHAAFHAALDGWWQAALPQIEALPEKMNLFALCRALLDTIAAALVPQGILTLQQVHGPLPIT
;
A
#
# COMPACT_ATOMS: atom_id res chain seq x y z
N MET A 1 -15.00 -61.13 -10.53
CA MET A 1 -16.14 -61.99 -10.10
C MET A 1 -16.27 -61.85 -8.60
N LEU A 2 -17.43 -61.33 -8.16
CA LEU A 2 -17.96 -61.16 -6.79
C LEU A 2 -18.08 -62.51 -6.02
N PRO A 3 -18.61 -62.57 -4.76
CA PRO A 3 -18.86 -61.56 -3.71
C PRO A 3 -18.48 -62.07 -2.29
N VAL A 4 -18.67 -61.27 -1.21
CA VAL A 4 -19.57 -61.61 -0.09
C VAL A 4 -20.06 -60.30 0.56
N SER A 5 -21.38 -60.18 0.72
CA SER A 5 -22.12 -59.09 1.36
C SER A 5 -22.31 -59.36 2.85
N CYS A 6 -22.36 -58.31 3.68
CA CYS A 6 -23.42 -58.15 4.70
C CYS A 6 -23.33 -56.77 5.36
N ALA A 7 -24.45 -56.06 5.32
CA ALA A 7 -24.75 -54.88 6.13
C ALA A 7 -25.28 -55.32 7.51
N SER A 8 -24.97 -54.58 8.58
CA SER A 8 -25.95 -54.00 9.52
C SER A 8 -25.30 -53.45 10.80
N ASN A 9 -25.43 -52.13 10.95
CA ASN A 9 -25.64 -51.30 12.14
C ASN A 9 -25.00 -51.65 13.50
N ASP A 10 -24.04 -50.78 13.86
CA ASP A 10 -24.11 -49.85 15.00
C ASP A 10 -24.19 -50.43 16.41
N VAL A 11 -23.02 -50.88 16.89
CA VAL A 11 -22.68 -50.84 18.31
C VAL A 11 -22.09 -49.45 18.61
N ILE A 12 -22.93 -48.53 19.09
CA ILE A 12 -22.49 -47.34 19.82
C ILE A 12 -21.88 -47.83 21.14
N LYS A 13 -20.56 -48.05 21.19
CA LYS A 13 -19.78 -48.09 22.44
C LYS A 13 -18.44 -47.38 22.24
N ASP A 14 -18.29 -46.32 23.00
CA ASP A 14 -17.05 -45.56 23.26
C ASP A 14 -16.47 -44.70 22.14
N CYS A 15 -17.28 -43.80 21.58
CA CYS A 15 -16.75 -42.52 21.08
C CYS A 15 -16.41 -41.61 22.28
N ARG A 16 -15.32 -41.91 22.98
CA ARG A 16 -14.74 -40.99 23.95
C ARG A 16 -13.99 -39.91 23.15
N CYS A 17 -14.69 -38.87 22.71
CA CYS A 17 -14.04 -37.69 22.12
C CYS A 17 -13.05 -37.14 23.15
N PRO A 18 -11.74 -37.05 22.84
CA PRO A 18 -10.83 -36.32 23.70
C PRO A 18 -11.31 -34.87 23.69
N SER A 19 -11.71 -34.39 24.86
CA SER A 19 -12.06 -32.97 25.05
C SER A 19 -10.95 -32.10 24.48
N PRO A 20 -11.26 -30.97 23.83
CA PRO A 20 -10.25 -30.10 23.25
C PRO A 20 -9.33 -29.64 24.39
N GLN A 21 -8.12 -30.21 24.44
CA GLN A 21 -7.12 -29.77 25.39
C GLN A 21 -6.80 -28.33 25.03
N LYS A 22 -7.07 -27.41 25.96
CA LYS A 22 -6.66 -26.00 25.83
C LYS A 22 -5.13 -25.99 25.72
N LEU A 23 -4.63 -25.94 24.49
CA LEU A 23 -3.21 -25.79 24.20
C LEU A 23 -2.83 -24.38 24.66
N THR A 24 -1.93 -24.31 25.64
CA THR A 24 -1.32 -23.05 26.05
C THR A 24 -0.48 -22.50 24.88
N LEU A 25 -0.28 -21.18 24.79
CA LEU A 25 0.51 -20.54 23.72
C LEU A 25 1.90 -21.18 23.56
N ALA A 26 2.57 -21.49 24.68
CA ALA A 26 3.85 -22.19 24.68
C ALA A 26 3.82 -23.59 24.03
N ARG A 27 2.66 -24.25 24.03
CA ARG A 27 2.47 -25.57 23.39
C ARG A 27 2.14 -25.46 21.91
N LEU A 28 1.49 -24.38 21.47
CA LEU A 28 1.30 -24.06 20.05
C LEU A 28 2.62 -23.66 19.38
N GLU A 29 3.43 -22.84 20.06
CA GLU A 29 4.76 -22.44 19.59
C GLU A 29 5.64 -23.67 19.33
N ARG A 30 5.75 -24.57 20.33
CA ARG A 30 6.60 -25.76 20.22
C ARG A 30 6.17 -26.71 19.09
N LEU A 31 4.88 -26.82 18.80
CA LEU A 31 4.36 -27.66 17.71
C LEU A 31 4.65 -27.07 16.33
N LEU A 32 4.52 -25.75 16.17
CA LEU A 32 4.82 -25.06 14.90
C LEU A 32 6.30 -25.22 14.51
N PHE A 33 7.21 -25.05 15.47
CA PHE A 33 8.66 -25.19 15.24
C PHE A 33 9.07 -26.62 14.87
N THR A 34 8.46 -27.64 15.50
CA THR A 34 8.76 -29.04 15.18
C THR A 34 8.16 -29.49 13.85
N ALA A 35 7.02 -28.94 13.45
CA ALA A 35 6.40 -29.24 12.16
C ALA A 35 7.17 -28.62 10.99
N GLU A 36 7.74 -27.42 11.20
CA GLU A 36 8.52 -26.69 10.19
C GLU A 36 10.04 -26.93 10.33
N ASP A 37 10.47 -28.01 11.01
CA ASP A 37 11.87 -28.45 11.15
C ASP A 37 12.86 -27.35 11.58
N TYR A 38 12.45 -26.49 12.52
CA TYR A 38 13.25 -25.34 12.97
C TYR A 38 13.70 -24.40 11.85
N ASN A 39 12.92 -24.31 10.75
CA ASN A 39 13.21 -23.42 9.64
C ASN A 39 12.95 -21.95 10.03
N LEU A 40 14.03 -21.24 10.35
CA LEU A 40 14.03 -19.82 10.73
C LEU A 40 14.13 -18.87 9.53
N ASN A 41 13.72 -19.29 8.33
CA ASN A 41 13.71 -18.39 7.18
C ASN A 41 12.67 -17.27 7.40
N ILE A 42 13.18 -16.10 7.79
CA ILE A 42 12.43 -14.91 8.19
C ILE A 42 11.36 -14.52 7.15
N ARG A 43 11.61 -14.75 5.84
CA ARG A 43 10.65 -14.42 4.77
C ARG A 43 9.31 -15.17 4.87
N ARG A 44 9.26 -16.30 5.57
CA ARG A 44 8.02 -17.08 5.78
C ARG A 44 7.11 -16.48 6.84
N TYR A 45 7.66 -15.67 7.73
CA TYR A 45 6.97 -15.15 8.91
C TYR A 45 6.80 -13.63 8.87
N VAL A 46 7.46 -12.96 7.93
CA VAL A 46 7.25 -11.54 7.67
C VAL A 46 6.09 -11.40 6.70
N ASP A 47 4.90 -11.15 7.25
CA ASP A 47 3.77 -10.68 6.47
C ASP A 47 3.96 -9.19 6.16
N ASN A 48 4.36 -8.90 4.91
CA ASN A 48 4.43 -7.53 4.38
C ASN A 48 3.14 -7.14 3.65
N SER A 49 2.07 -7.94 3.74
CA SER A 49 0.81 -7.60 3.11
C SER A 49 0.30 -6.29 3.73
N PRO A 50 -0.13 -5.32 2.90
CA PRO A 50 -0.78 -4.14 3.44
C PRO A 50 -2.00 -4.56 4.26
N PRO A 51 -2.40 -3.78 5.27
CA PRO A 51 -3.61 -4.05 6.02
C PRO A 51 -4.79 -4.21 5.05
N PRO A 52 -5.73 -5.14 5.34
CA PRO A 52 -6.85 -5.38 4.46
C PRO A 52 -7.67 -4.10 4.28
N GLU A 53 -8.00 -3.79 3.02
CA GLU A 53 -8.81 -2.62 2.70
C GLU A 53 -10.24 -2.80 3.26
N PRO A 54 -10.81 -1.77 3.92
CA PRO A 54 -12.17 -1.85 4.43
C PRO A 54 -13.18 -1.77 3.27
N TYR A 55 -14.06 -2.77 3.15
CA TYR A 55 -15.10 -2.81 2.12
C TYR A 55 -16.50 -2.55 2.70
N ASP A 56 -17.28 -1.67 2.05
CA ASP A 56 -18.71 -1.50 2.35
C ASP A 56 -19.59 -2.31 1.39
N VAL A 57 -20.28 -3.33 1.92
CA VAL A 57 -21.20 -4.19 1.17
C VAL A 57 -22.37 -3.39 0.56
N ARG A 58 -22.85 -2.34 1.22
CA ARG A 58 -23.97 -1.53 0.71
C ARG A 58 -23.55 -0.70 -0.49
N ALA A 59 -22.33 -0.17 -0.49
CA ALA A 59 -21.76 0.54 -1.64
C ALA A 59 -21.67 -0.37 -2.87
N HIS A 60 -21.36 -1.66 -2.69
CA HIS A 60 -21.34 -2.63 -3.81
C HIS A 60 -22.73 -2.86 -4.41
N LEU A 61 -23.79 -2.87 -3.59
CA LEU A 61 -25.15 -3.15 -4.04
C LEU A 61 -25.86 -1.91 -4.60
N HIS A 62 -25.64 -0.74 -3.99
CA HIS A 62 -26.38 0.49 -4.29
C HIS A 62 -25.54 1.56 -5.00
N GLY A 63 -24.25 1.29 -5.22
CA GLY A 63 -23.29 2.26 -5.72
C GLY A 63 -22.95 3.35 -4.70
N GLY A 64 -22.03 4.22 -5.09
CA GLY A 64 -21.49 5.28 -4.26
C GLY A 64 -20.16 4.90 -3.60
N VAL A 65 -19.50 5.91 -3.03
CA VAL A 65 -18.20 5.81 -2.34
C VAL A 65 -18.43 6.14 -0.86
N PRO A 66 -18.11 5.24 0.09
CA PRO A 66 -18.23 5.55 1.50
C PRO A 66 -17.37 6.76 1.90
N ARG A 67 -17.94 7.66 2.71
CA ARG A 67 -17.20 8.84 3.22
C ARG A 67 -15.98 8.47 4.05
N THR A 68 -15.99 7.31 4.69
CA THR A 68 -14.84 6.77 5.42
C THR A 68 -13.64 6.53 4.50
N GLU A 69 -13.87 6.03 3.28
CA GLU A 69 -12.82 5.83 2.27
C GLU A 69 -12.34 7.17 1.72
N GLY A 70 -13.27 8.09 1.42
CA GLY A 70 -12.93 9.46 1.01
C GLY A 70 -12.06 10.18 2.07
N ALA A 71 -12.38 10.02 3.36
CA ALA A 71 -11.59 10.56 4.46
C ALA A 71 -10.22 9.88 4.60
N ALA A 72 -10.13 8.56 4.36
CA ALA A 72 -8.85 7.86 4.35
C ALA A 72 -7.90 8.37 3.25
N LEU A 73 -8.45 8.88 2.14
CA LEU A 73 -7.68 9.48 1.06
C LEU A 73 -7.32 10.97 1.28
N ALA A 74 -7.82 11.60 2.34
CA ALA A 74 -7.56 13.01 2.64
C ALA A 74 -6.08 13.40 2.65
N PRO A 75 -5.13 12.59 3.18
CA PRO A 75 -3.70 12.91 3.12
C PRO A 75 -3.17 13.06 1.69
N TYR A 76 -3.68 12.27 0.74
CA TYR A 76 -3.29 12.37 -0.66
C TYR A 76 -3.89 13.61 -1.32
N PHE A 77 -5.16 13.93 -1.02
CA PHE A 77 -5.81 15.13 -1.55
C PHE A 77 -5.25 16.43 -0.97
N ALA A 78 -4.70 16.40 0.25
CA ALA A 78 -4.03 17.56 0.84
C ALA A 78 -2.84 18.08 -0.01
N ASN A 79 -2.21 17.21 -0.80
CA ASN A 79 -1.15 17.60 -1.73
C ASN A 79 -1.68 18.31 -2.99
N TYR A 80 -2.95 18.12 -3.33
CA TYR A 80 -3.58 18.57 -4.57
C TYR A 80 -4.86 19.37 -4.27
N PRO A 81 -4.74 20.67 -3.95
CA PRO A 81 -5.89 21.48 -3.56
C PRO A 81 -6.94 21.52 -4.67
N GLY A 82 -8.20 21.31 -4.31
CA GLY A 82 -9.34 21.32 -5.24
C GLY A 82 -9.58 20.00 -5.99
N LEU A 83 -8.70 19.00 -5.86
CA LEU A 83 -8.84 17.74 -6.61
C LEU A 83 -10.01 16.89 -6.09
N SER A 84 -10.23 16.85 -4.76
CA SER A 84 -11.30 16.03 -4.18
C SER A 84 -12.68 16.54 -4.60
N GLU A 85 -12.86 17.86 -4.57
CA GLU A 85 -14.11 18.55 -4.94
C GLU A 85 -14.41 18.45 -6.44
N LEU A 86 -13.38 18.27 -7.28
CA LEU A 86 -13.54 18.01 -8.71
C LEU A 86 -13.99 16.58 -9.01
N LEU A 87 -13.64 15.62 -8.15
CA LEU A 87 -13.90 14.20 -8.37
C LEU A 87 -15.18 13.71 -7.69
N PHE A 88 -15.53 14.26 -6.54
CA PHE A 88 -16.62 13.77 -5.70
C PHE A 88 -17.66 14.84 -5.38
N VAL A 89 -18.91 14.41 -5.28
CA VAL A 89 -20.06 15.21 -4.86
C VAL A 89 -20.75 14.47 -3.71
N ALA A 90 -21.17 15.21 -2.68
CA ALA A 90 -21.89 14.61 -1.56
C ALA A 90 -23.27 14.08 -2.03
N ARG A 91 -23.54 12.80 -1.78
CA ARG A 91 -24.86 12.19 -2.00
C ARG A 91 -25.71 12.30 -0.75
N ASP A 92 -25.17 11.80 0.37
CA ASP A 92 -25.82 11.81 1.69
C ASP A 92 -24.78 11.87 2.82
N ASP A 93 -25.20 11.66 4.07
CA ASP A 93 -24.34 11.72 5.25
C ASP A 93 -23.29 10.60 5.32
N ASN A 94 -23.44 9.52 4.53
CA ASN A 94 -22.57 8.34 4.56
C ASN A 94 -21.82 8.13 3.24
N TYR A 95 -22.34 8.61 2.12
CA TYR A 95 -21.85 8.31 0.78
C TYR A 95 -21.55 9.57 -0.05
N LEU A 96 -20.56 9.45 -0.91
CA LEU A 96 -20.17 10.36 -1.98
C LEU A 96 -20.47 9.71 -3.33
N ASP A 97 -20.83 10.50 -4.32
CA ASP A 97 -20.90 10.07 -5.71
C ASP A 97 -19.77 10.71 -6.52
N PHE A 98 -19.40 10.09 -7.64
CA PHE A 98 -18.52 10.73 -8.60
C PHE A 98 -19.20 11.93 -9.23
N ALA A 99 -18.44 13.00 -9.47
CA ALA A 99 -18.96 14.21 -10.10
C ALA A 99 -19.62 13.87 -11.46
N PRO A 100 -20.72 14.54 -11.85
CA PRO A 100 -21.42 14.29 -13.12
C PRO A 100 -20.49 14.34 -14.35
N ALA A 101 -19.47 15.21 -14.30
CA ALA A 101 -18.45 15.33 -15.34
C ALA A 101 -17.67 14.03 -15.62
N ILE A 102 -17.67 13.07 -14.69
CA ILE A 102 -17.02 11.76 -14.79
C ILE A 102 -18.02 10.68 -15.25
N THR A 103 -19.27 10.74 -14.81
CA THR A 103 -20.25 9.67 -15.01
C THR A 103 -21.06 9.82 -16.30
N GLU A 104 -21.23 11.05 -16.80
CA GLU A 104 -22.02 11.36 -17.99
C GLU A 104 -21.22 11.23 -19.30
N ASN A 105 -21.91 10.93 -20.41
CA ASN A 105 -21.38 10.97 -21.78
C ASN A 105 -20.07 10.20 -22.02
N GLY A 106 -19.91 9.01 -21.43
CA GLY A 106 -18.67 8.22 -21.59
C GLY A 106 -17.45 8.83 -20.89
N GLY A 107 -17.64 9.79 -19.98
CA GLY A 107 -16.58 10.50 -19.26
C GLY A 107 -15.69 9.63 -18.36
N ARG A 108 -16.05 8.36 -18.15
CA ARG A 108 -15.29 7.38 -17.37
C ARG A 108 -13.91 7.12 -17.97
N ASP A 109 -13.81 7.12 -19.29
CA ASP A 109 -12.54 6.89 -20.00
C ASP A 109 -11.60 8.10 -19.87
N GLY A 110 -12.16 9.28 -19.55
CA GLY A 110 -11.44 10.56 -19.45
C GLY A 110 -10.98 10.94 -18.04
N ILE A 111 -11.17 10.09 -17.03
CA ILE A 111 -10.83 10.40 -15.62
C ILE A 111 -9.35 10.78 -15.49
N LYS A 112 -8.45 10.00 -16.10
CA LYS A 112 -7.00 10.27 -16.07
C LYS A 112 -6.69 11.68 -16.56
N THR A 113 -7.17 12.03 -17.75
CA THR A 113 -6.93 13.34 -18.36
C THR A 113 -7.47 14.48 -17.49
N ARG A 114 -8.62 14.29 -16.84
CA ARG A 114 -9.20 15.29 -15.92
C ARG A 114 -8.35 15.50 -14.67
N ILE A 115 -7.81 14.43 -14.10
CA ILE A 115 -6.93 14.51 -12.94
C ILE A 115 -5.62 15.22 -13.32
N GLU A 116 -5.01 14.84 -14.44
CA GLU A 116 -3.76 15.45 -14.92
C GLU A 116 -3.93 16.93 -15.27
N ALA A 117 -5.10 17.34 -15.76
CA ALA A 117 -5.43 18.73 -16.08
C ALA A 117 -5.86 19.56 -14.84
N ALA A 118 -6.03 18.94 -13.68
CA ALA A 118 -6.48 19.67 -12.49
C ALA A 118 -5.43 20.71 -12.06
N PRO A 119 -5.82 21.98 -11.78
CA PRO A 119 -4.86 23.04 -11.45
C PRO A 119 -3.94 22.71 -10.27
N GLY A 120 -4.49 22.05 -9.23
CA GLY A 120 -3.72 21.59 -8.07
C GLY A 120 -2.65 20.58 -8.43
N VAL A 121 -2.94 19.65 -9.36
CA VAL A 121 -1.99 18.64 -9.84
C VAL A 121 -0.89 19.28 -10.68
N VAL A 122 -1.27 20.11 -11.66
CA VAL A 122 -0.32 20.80 -12.54
C VAL A 122 0.64 21.68 -11.73
N SER A 123 0.10 22.49 -10.81
CA SER A 123 0.92 23.37 -9.97
C SER A 123 1.88 22.58 -9.07
N LYS A 124 1.40 21.50 -8.46
CA LYS A 124 2.21 20.67 -7.57
C LYS A 124 3.31 19.93 -8.33
N HIS A 125 3.01 19.38 -9.51
CA HIS A 125 3.99 18.76 -10.37
C HIS A 125 5.05 19.77 -10.85
N ALA A 126 4.64 20.98 -11.24
CA ALA A 126 5.58 22.03 -11.63
C ALA A 126 6.53 22.40 -10.48
N ALA A 127 6.02 22.52 -9.25
CA ALA A 127 6.85 22.79 -8.07
C ALA A 127 7.84 21.65 -7.78
N PHE A 128 7.38 20.39 -7.91
CA PHE A 128 8.23 19.22 -7.74
C PHE A 128 9.36 19.17 -8.79
N HIS A 129 9.02 19.37 -10.06
CA HIS A 129 10.02 19.42 -11.13
C HIS A 129 11.02 20.55 -10.94
N ALA A 130 10.56 21.75 -10.57
CA ALA A 130 11.46 22.87 -10.28
C ALA A 130 12.43 22.57 -9.11
N ALA A 131 11.97 21.89 -8.06
CA ALA A 131 12.81 21.47 -6.96
C ALA A 131 13.86 20.42 -7.39
N LEU A 132 13.44 19.45 -8.22
CA LEU A 132 14.33 18.44 -8.77
C LEU A 132 15.40 19.06 -9.68
N ASP A 133 15.00 19.94 -10.59
CA ASP A 133 15.90 20.64 -11.51
C ASP A 133 16.89 21.52 -10.72
N GLY A 134 16.39 22.26 -9.73
CA GLY A 134 17.23 23.07 -8.84
C GLY A 134 18.26 22.24 -8.08
N TRP A 135 17.86 21.07 -7.57
CA TRP A 135 18.79 20.13 -6.93
C TRP A 135 19.81 19.59 -7.94
N TRP A 136 19.38 19.19 -9.14
CA TRP A 136 20.28 18.64 -10.17
C TRP A 136 21.37 19.63 -10.57
N GLN A 137 21.02 20.90 -10.77
CA GLN A 137 22.00 21.96 -11.06
C GLN A 137 23.02 22.15 -9.94
N ALA A 138 22.63 21.97 -8.68
CA ALA A 138 23.55 22.04 -7.53
C ALA A 138 24.40 20.76 -7.35
N ALA A 139 23.89 19.61 -7.82
CA ALA A 139 24.58 18.32 -7.75
C ALA A 139 25.61 18.14 -8.87
N LEU A 140 25.35 18.68 -10.06
CA LEU A 140 26.17 18.51 -11.27
C LEU A 140 27.67 18.79 -11.04
N PRO A 141 28.09 19.92 -10.42
CA PRO A 141 29.50 20.22 -10.22
C PRO A 141 30.21 19.21 -9.29
N GLN A 142 29.46 18.59 -8.37
CA GLN A 142 30.01 17.58 -7.45
C GLN A 142 30.26 16.25 -8.16
N ILE A 143 29.41 15.92 -9.14
CA ILE A 143 29.56 14.74 -10.00
C ILE A 143 30.72 14.95 -10.97
N GLU A 144 30.84 16.13 -11.57
CA GLU A 144 31.95 16.46 -12.48
C GLU A 144 33.32 16.45 -11.76
N ALA A 145 33.38 16.81 -10.48
CA ALA A 145 34.59 16.77 -9.66
C ALA A 145 34.94 15.36 -9.14
N LEU A 146 34.15 14.33 -9.46
CA LEU A 146 34.37 12.96 -9.01
C LEU A 146 35.74 12.36 -9.41
N PRO A 147 36.28 12.58 -10.64
CA PRO A 147 37.57 12.04 -11.04
C PRO A 147 38.73 12.49 -10.14
N GLU A 148 38.59 13.67 -9.52
CA GLU A 148 39.61 14.26 -8.64
C GLU A 148 39.47 13.77 -7.19
N LYS A 149 38.24 13.64 -6.69
CA LYS A 149 37.95 13.38 -5.27
C LYS A 149 37.84 11.89 -4.91
N MET A 150 37.85 10.98 -5.89
CA MET A 150 37.98 9.51 -5.78
C MET A 150 37.09 8.76 -4.76
N ASN A 151 36.07 9.39 -4.16
CA ASN A 151 35.19 8.73 -3.19
C ASN A 151 33.73 8.74 -3.64
N LEU A 152 33.41 7.78 -4.51
CA LEU A 152 32.06 7.58 -5.04
C LEU A 152 31.03 7.31 -3.93
N PHE A 153 31.37 6.49 -2.93
CA PHE A 153 30.42 6.13 -1.86
C PHE A 153 30.02 7.32 -1.01
N ALA A 154 30.98 8.19 -0.65
CA ALA A 154 30.70 9.42 0.07
C ALA A 154 29.82 10.38 -0.75
N LEU A 155 30.10 10.52 -2.06
CA LEU A 155 29.28 11.34 -2.95
C LEU A 155 27.85 10.80 -3.07
N CYS A 156 27.69 9.50 -3.33
CA CYS A 156 26.36 8.88 -3.46
C CYS A 156 25.52 9.10 -2.19
N ARG A 157 26.10 8.93 -1.00
CA ARG A 157 25.39 9.17 0.27
C ARG A 157 24.97 10.63 0.41
N ALA A 158 25.88 11.58 0.14
CA ALA A 158 25.58 13.01 0.20
C ALA A 158 24.49 13.42 -0.81
N LEU A 159 24.52 12.87 -2.02
CA LEU A 159 23.51 13.13 -3.05
C LEU A 159 22.12 12.59 -2.64
N LEU A 160 22.07 11.40 -2.03
CA LEU A 160 20.83 10.82 -1.51
C LEU A 160 20.23 11.66 -0.36
N ASP A 161 21.06 12.15 0.55
CA ASP A 161 20.59 13.00 1.65
C ASP A 161 20.08 14.36 1.14
N THR A 162 20.78 14.95 0.17
CA THR A 162 20.40 16.26 -0.39
C THR A 162 19.18 16.20 -1.31
N ILE A 163 19.00 15.13 -2.09
CA ILE A 163 17.79 14.97 -2.92
C ILE A 163 16.57 14.71 -2.03
N ALA A 164 16.72 13.96 -0.95
CA ALA A 164 15.65 13.78 0.04
C ALA A 164 15.27 15.13 0.68
N ALA A 165 16.24 15.94 1.06
CA ALA A 165 15.98 17.28 1.59
C ALA A 165 15.25 18.20 0.60
N ALA A 166 15.47 18.03 -0.71
CA ALA A 166 14.80 18.81 -1.75
C ALA A 166 13.38 18.31 -2.07
N LEU A 167 13.17 16.99 -2.11
CA LEU A 167 11.93 16.39 -2.60
C LEU A 167 10.92 16.00 -1.52
N VAL A 168 11.36 15.62 -0.31
CA VAL A 168 10.45 15.26 0.80
C VAL A 168 9.52 16.42 1.20
N PRO A 169 9.98 17.70 1.25
CA PRO A 169 9.09 18.82 1.52
C PRO A 169 7.97 19.01 0.48
N GLN A 170 8.11 18.44 -0.72
CA GLN A 170 7.04 18.48 -1.72
C GLN A 170 5.87 17.57 -1.36
N GLY A 171 6.03 16.61 -0.45
CA GLY A 171 4.93 15.76 0.03
C GLY A 171 4.42 14.72 -0.97
N ILE A 172 4.96 14.67 -2.19
CA ILE A 172 4.65 13.63 -3.20
C ILE A 172 5.35 12.31 -2.86
N LEU A 173 6.59 12.40 -2.38
CA LEU A 173 7.43 11.25 -2.05
C LEU A 173 7.81 11.28 -0.58
N THR A 174 7.74 10.11 0.05
CA THR A 174 8.26 9.85 1.40
C THR A 174 9.76 9.64 1.36
N LEU A 175 10.42 9.78 2.51
CA LEU A 175 11.85 9.53 2.65
C LEU A 175 12.23 8.13 2.15
N GLN A 176 11.45 7.10 2.49
CA GLN A 176 11.72 5.73 2.03
C GLN A 176 11.56 5.58 0.51
N GLN A 177 10.65 6.32 -0.11
CA GLN A 177 10.49 6.31 -1.57
C GLN A 177 11.65 7.00 -2.29
N VAL A 178 12.28 8.01 -1.68
CA VAL A 178 13.45 8.70 -2.24
C VAL A 178 14.74 7.88 -2.06
N HIS A 179 14.99 7.35 -0.86
CA HIS A 179 16.21 6.59 -0.57
C HIS A 179 16.17 5.13 -1.04
N GLY A 180 14.97 4.58 -1.28
CA GLY A 180 14.78 3.15 -1.43
C GLY A 180 14.95 2.41 -0.09
N PRO A 181 14.99 1.07 -0.12
CA PRO A 181 15.27 0.28 1.08
C PRO A 181 16.68 0.65 1.58
N LEU A 182 16.76 1.21 2.78
CA LEU A 182 18.04 1.52 3.42
C LEU A 182 18.87 0.22 3.49
N PRO A 183 20.14 0.24 3.05
CA PRO A 183 21.02 -0.89 3.31
C PRO A 183 21.11 -1.05 4.83
N ILE A 184 20.73 -2.23 5.30
CA ILE A 184 20.94 -2.66 6.68
C ILE A 184 22.43 -2.44 6.99
N THR A 185 22.71 -1.54 7.92
CA THR A 185 24.07 -1.23 8.38
C THR A 185 24.49 -2.18 9.48
#